data_AF-A0A2N2PYM1-F1
#
_entry.id   AF-A0A2N2PYM1-F1
#
_cell.length_a   1.000
_cell.length_b   1.000
_cell.length_c   1.000
_cell.angle_alpha   90.00
_cell.angle_beta   90.00
_cell.angle_gamma   90.00
#
_symmetry.space_group_name_H-M   'P 1'
#
loop_
_entity.id
_entity.type
_entity.pdbx_description
1 polymer ?
#
loop_
_entity_poly.entity_id
_entity_poly.type
_entity_poly.pdbx_seq_one_letter_code
_entity_poly.pdbx_strand_id
1 'polypeptide(L)'
;MARGTIVIDVDRCKGCELCTTVCPQGILQMSQGGFNARGYRPVELVDPEGKCTGCTLCALICPDVVLTVYRYDPRRAQVVD
;
A
#
# COMPACT_ATOMS: atom_id res chain seq x y z
N MET A 1 11.40 13.79 6.91
CA MET A 1 10.94 12.40 7.12
C MET A 1 10.86 11.68 5.79
N ALA A 2 11.03 10.35 5.78
CA ALA A 2 10.86 9.53 4.59
C ALA A 2 9.41 9.60 4.09
N ARG A 3 9.22 9.59 2.77
CA ARG A 3 7.92 9.62 2.11
C ARG A 3 7.81 8.49 1.09
N GLY A 4 6.62 7.98 0.87
CA GLY A 4 6.32 6.93 -0.07
C GLY A 4 4.84 6.85 -0.38
N THR A 5 4.48 5.86 -1.18
CA THR A 5 3.09 5.48 -1.47
C THR A 5 3.07 4.03 -1.91
N ILE A 6 1.88 3.47 -2.11
CA ILE A 6 1.71 2.13 -2.66
C ILE A 6 0.66 2.11 -3.75
N VAL A 7 0.75 1.12 -4.63
CA VAL A 7 -0.31 0.76 -5.57
C VAL A 7 -0.74 -0.66 -5.25
N ILE A 8 -2.05 -0.89 -5.22
CA ILE A 8 -2.66 -2.17 -4.87
C ILE A 8 -3.29 -2.76 -6.13
N ASP A 9 -2.92 -3.99 -6.47
CA ASP A 9 -3.63 -4.80 -7.46
C ASP A 9 -4.92 -5.33 -6.80
N VAL A 10 -6.00 -4.58 -7.02
CA VAL A 10 -7.31 -4.84 -6.40
C VAL A 10 -7.91 -6.18 -6.83
N ASP A 11 -7.71 -6.58 -8.09
CA ASP A 11 -8.28 -7.82 -8.63
C ASP A 11 -7.61 -9.07 -8.07
N ARG A 12 -6.34 -8.96 -7.68
CA ARG A 12 -5.59 -10.06 -7.04
C ARG A 12 -5.69 -10.05 -5.51
N CYS A 13 -6.08 -8.92 -4.90
CA CYS A 13 -6.23 -8.84 -3.45
C CYS A 13 -7.33 -9.78 -2.94
N LYS A 14 -6.97 -10.67 -2.00
CA LYS A 14 -7.92 -11.62 -1.37
C LYS A 14 -8.50 -11.15 -0.04
N GLY A 15 -8.21 -9.91 0.36
CA GLY A 15 -8.75 -9.32 1.59
C GLY A 15 -8.34 -10.03 2.88
N CYS A 16 -7.15 -10.63 2.95
CA CYS A 16 -6.68 -11.37 4.14
C CYS A 16 -6.28 -10.49 5.34
N GLU A 17 -6.33 -9.16 5.19
CA GLU A 17 -6.06 -8.15 6.23
C GLU A 17 -4.63 -8.14 6.80
N LEU A 18 -3.73 -9.06 6.45
CA LEU A 18 -2.37 -9.12 7.00
C LEU A 18 -1.56 -7.82 6.83
N CYS A 19 -1.75 -7.11 5.72
CA CYS A 19 -1.05 -5.85 5.49
C CYS A 19 -1.50 -4.72 6.45
N THR A 20 -2.74 -4.76 6.97
CA THR A 20 -3.26 -3.76 7.92
C THR A 20 -2.61 -3.92 9.29
N THR A 21 -2.29 -5.16 9.70
CA THR A 21 -1.70 -5.47 11.01
C THR A 21 -0.23 -5.07 11.12
N VAL A 22 0.49 -5.02 9.98
CA VAL A 22 1.92 -4.70 9.95
C VAL A 22 2.22 -3.25 9.57
N CYS A 23 1.21 -2.47 9.16
CA CYS A 23 1.43 -1.08 8.76
C CYS A 23 1.60 -0.19 10.00
N PRO A 24 2.82 0.32 10.30
CA PRO A 24 3.05 1.09 11.52
C PRO A 24 2.34 2.46 11.50
N GLN A 25 1.87 2.90 10.34
CA GLN A 25 1.19 4.19 10.16
C GLN A 25 -0.34 4.06 10.22
N GLY A 26 -0.89 2.84 10.22
CA GLY A 26 -2.35 2.62 10.27
C GLY A 26 -3.11 3.12 9.03
N ILE A 27 -2.42 3.25 7.89
CA ILE A 27 -2.97 3.84 6.65
C ILE A 27 -3.53 2.81 5.65
N LEU A 28 -3.63 1.54 6.04
CA LEU A 28 -4.22 0.48 5.22
C LEU A 28 -5.52 0.01 5.87
N GLN A 29 -6.61 0.04 5.10
CA GLN A 29 -7.95 -0.29 5.58
C GLN A 29 -8.68 -1.18 4.58
N MET A 30 -9.64 -1.98 5.04
CA MET A 30 -10.47 -2.78 4.16
C MET A 30 -11.54 -1.92 3.47
N SER A 31 -11.71 -2.12 2.16
CA SER A 31 -12.58 -1.29 1.30
C SER A 31 -14.01 -1.18 1.80
N GLN A 32 -14.47 0.02 2.11
CA GLN A 32 -15.90 0.26 2.42
C GLN A 32 -16.75 0.38 1.15
N GLY A 33 -16.11 0.53 -0.01
CA GLY A 33 -16.77 0.78 -1.30
C GLY A 33 -17.26 -0.46 -2.05
N GLY A 34 -16.89 -1.66 -1.60
CA GLY A 34 -17.45 -2.91 -2.12
C GLY A 34 -16.45 -4.04 -2.28
N PHE A 35 -16.77 -4.94 -3.20
CA PHE A 35 -15.99 -6.14 -3.51
C PHE A 35 -15.31 -5.99 -4.87
N ASN A 36 -14.15 -6.61 -5.05
CA ASN A 36 -13.54 -6.77 -6.36
C ASN A 36 -14.31 -7.81 -7.21
N ALA A 37 -13.91 -8.01 -8.47
CA ALA A 37 -14.56 -8.94 -9.40
C ALA A 37 -14.61 -10.41 -8.90
N ARG A 38 -13.80 -10.75 -7.90
CA ARG A 38 -13.72 -12.09 -7.29
C ARG A 38 -14.52 -12.23 -6.00
N GLY A 39 -15.23 -11.17 -5.58
CA GLY A 39 -16.04 -11.17 -4.37
C GLY A 39 -15.23 -10.95 -3.08
N TYR A 40 -13.96 -10.56 -3.17
CA TYR A 40 -13.17 -10.18 -1.98
C TYR A 40 -13.30 -8.70 -1.70
N ARG A 41 -13.22 -8.35 -0.42
CA ARG A 41 -13.09 -6.97 0.03
C ARG A 41 -11.60 -6.59 -0.03
N PRO A 42 -11.13 -5.79 -1.00
CA PRO A 42 -9.71 -5.49 -1.12
C PRO A 42 -9.25 -4.54 0.00
N VAL A 43 -7.94 -4.47 0.21
CA VAL A 43 -7.35 -3.38 1.00
C VAL A 43 -7.30 -2.09 0.17
N GLU A 44 -7.42 -0.96 0.83
CA GLU A 44 -7.28 0.39 0.29
C GLU A 44 -6.20 1.16 1.07
N LEU A 45 -5.53 2.08 0.36
CA LEU A 45 -4.64 3.06 0.97
C LEU A 45 -5.45 4.28 1.40
N VAL A 46 -5.46 4.57 2.69
CA VAL A 46 -6.11 5.75 3.29
C VAL A 46 -5.01 6.60 3.93
N ASP A 47 -4.40 7.48 3.13
CA ASP A 47 -3.25 8.28 3.55
C ASP A 47 -3.36 9.76 3.14
N PRO A 48 -4.39 10.50 3.60
CA PRO A 48 -4.61 11.91 3.23
C PRO A 48 -3.48 12.84 3.70
N GLU A 49 -2.75 12.44 4.75
CA GLU A 49 -1.65 13.21 5.33
C GLU A 49 -0.27 12.81 4.78
N GLY A 50 -0.20 11.81 3.88
CA GLY A 50 1.05 11.35 3.27
C GLY A 50 2.06 10.74 4.25
N LYS A 51 1.57 9.98 5.24
CA LYS A 51 2.34 9.32 6.30
C LYS A 51 3.08 8.07 5.82
N CYS A 52 2.75 7.51 4.65
CA CYS A 52 3.47 6.37 4.10
C CYS A 52 4.96 6.70 3.94
N THR A 53 5.81 5.81 4.45
CA THR A 53 7.27 5.99 4.40
C THR A 53 7.95 5.13 3.33
N GLY A 54 7.20 4.25 2.66
CA GLY A 54 7.75 3.27 1.72
C GLY A 54 8.59 2.17 2.41
N CYS A 55 8.21 1.74 3.62
CA CYS A 55 8.96 0.78 4.45
C CYS A 55 8.87 -0.70 4.01
N THR A 56 8.05 -1.04 3.00
CA THR A 56 7.87 -2.39 2.43
C THR A 56 7.23 -3.48 3.29
N LEU A 57 6.93 -3.24 4.58
CA LEU A 57 6.31 -4.26 5.45
C LEU A 57 5.02 -4.86 4.88
N CYS A 58 4.13 -4.02 4.32
CA CYS A 58 2.88 -4.48 3.70
C CYS A 58 3.11 -5.39 2.49
N ALA A 59 4.13 -5.11 1.67
CA ALA A 59 4.47 -5.93 0.51
C ALA A 59 5.11 -7.26 0.93
N LEU A 60 5.98 -7.25 1.95
CA LEU A 60 6.67 -8.45 2.44
C LEU A 60 5.70 -9.44 3.12
N ILE A 61 4.70 -8.95 3.85
CA ILE A 61 3.71 -9.83 4.49
C ILE A 61 2.67 -10.36 3.51
N CYS A 62 2.50 -9.72 2.35
CA CYS A 62 1.42 -10.07 1.44
C CYS A 62 1.70 -11.41 0.74
N PRO A 63 0.90 -12.46 0.99
CA PRO A 63 1.15 -13.78 0.39
C PRO A 63 0.90 -13.79 -1.12
N ASP A 64 0.10 -12.84 -1.62
CA ASP A 64 -0.28 -12.73 -3.03
C ASP A 64 0.53 -11.67 -3.81
N VAL A 65 1.43 -10.94 -3.13
CA VAL A 65 2.31 -9.92 -3.73
C VAL A 65 1.52 -8.87 -4.53
N VAL A 66 0.48 -8.31 -3.92
CA VAL A 66 -0.43 -7.36 -4.60
C VAL A 66 -0.09 -5.89 -4.36
N LEU A 67 0.89 -5.58 -3.50
CA LEU A 67 1.26 -4.21 -3.15
C LEU A 67 2.62 -3.86 -3.79
N THR A 68 2.60 -2.89 -4.69
CA THR A 68 3.82 -2.25 -5.21
C THR A 68 4.14 -1.03 -4.36
N VAL A 69 5.38 -0.92 -3.87
CA VAL A 69 5.79 0.13 -2.94
C VAL A 69 6.72 1.11 -3.64
N TYR A 70 6.37 2.40 -3.56
CA TYR A 70 7.18 3.50 -4.05
C TYR A 70 7.74 4.29 -2.88
N ARG A 71 9.05 4.56 -2.91
CA ARG A 71 9.72 5.41 -1.93
C ARG A 71 10.30 6.62 -2.64
N TYR A 72 10.02 7.81 -2.12
CA TYR A 72 10.60 9.04 -2.62
C TYR A 72 12.09 9.08 -2.31
N ASP A 73 12.93 9.15 -3.35
CA ASP A 73 14.37 9.36 -3.24
C ASP A 73 14.71 10.80 -3.67
N PRO A 74 15.00 11.71 -2.72
CA PRO A 74 15.31 13.10 -3.06
C PRO A 74 16.60 13.25 -3.89
N ARG A 75 17.46 12.23 -3.94
CA ARG A 75 18.70 12.26 -4.76
C ARG A 75 18.40 12.02 -6.23
N ARG A 76 17.33 11.29 -6.56
CA ARG A 76 16.93 11.02 -7.95
C ARG A 76 16.15 12.17 -8.57
N ALA A 77 15.58 13.06 -7.77
CA ALA A 77 14.90 14.27 -8.23
C ALA A 77 15.85 15.36 -8.77
N GLN A 78 17.15 15.25 -8.50
CA GLN A 78 18.17 16.25 -8.85
C GLN A 78 18.94 15.90 -10.14
N VAL A 79 18.62 14.78 -10.79
CA VAL A 79 19.34 14.26 -11.99
C VAL A 79 18.59 14.58 -13.29
N VAL A 80 17.53 15.39 -13.21
CA VAL A 80 16.79 15.90 -14.37
C VAL A 80 17.20 17.36 -14.63
N ASP A 81 18.44 17.53 -15.12
CA ASP A 81 18.92 18.73 -15.81
C ASP A 81 19.31 18.32 -17.23
#